data_AF-A0A2V2QBH6-F1
#
_entry.id   AF-A0A2V2QBH6-F1
#
_cell.length_a   1.000
_cell.length_b   1.000
_cell.length_c   1.000
_cell.angle_alpha   90.00
_cell.angle_beta   90.00
_cell.angle_gamma   90.00
#
_symmetry.space_group_name_H-M   'P 1'
#
loop_
_entity.id
_entity.type
_entity.pdbx_description
1 polymer ?
#
loop_
_entity_poly.entity_id
_entity_poly.type
_entity_poly.pdbx_seq_one_letter_code
_entity_poly.pdbx_strand_id
1 'polypeptide(L)'
;MASPKAETGTTTKGGTPTKERFAPADWGCPPCAMVTVGPTGTAVRTDGETELLPGVTEGAPLPDGLSWLARATAEVAADTVHQGGARRPAVPGEYRDRRFEAHPTRRANGEVVWWLVDQTARYAAEEALTTERERTTFLAEASNVLLSSLNAERCMAATARLAAGFFADAAVVVAPASGRRLPVTRAV
;
A
#
# COMPACT_ATOMS: atom_id res chain seq x y z
N MET A 1 -66.50 37.65 33.84
CA MET A 1 -65.93 36.49 34.56
C MET A 1 -65.39 35.51 33.52
N ALA A 2 -64.11 35.15 33.64
CA ALA A 2 -63.38 34.04 33.00
C ALA A 2 -63.12 34.05 31.46
N SER A 3 -62.04 34.73 31.09
CA SER A 3 -60.79 34.28 30.43
C SER A 3 -60.63 32.86 29.80
N PRO A 4 -59.63 32.69 28.91
CA PRO A 4 -59.62 31.78 27.75
C PRO A 4 -58.90 30.45 28.01
N LYS A 5 -59.13 29.43 27.16
CA LYS A 5 -58.42 28.15 27.19
C LYS A 5 -57.46 28.04 26.01
N ALA A 6 -56.21 27.76 26.35
CA ALA A 6 -55.02 27.82 25.54
C ALA A 6 -54.94 26.77 24.41
N GLU A 7 -54.35 27.21 23.31
CA GLU A 7 -53.70 26.37 22.31
C GLU A 7 -52.55 25.58 22.95
N THR A 8 -52.43 24.31 22.59
CA THR A 8 -51.16 23.57 22.68
C THR A 8 -50.99 22.78 21.39
N GLY A 9 -50.29 23.41 20.44
CA GLY A 9 -49.66 22.72 19.34
C GLY A 9 -48.70 21.67 19.89
N THR A 10 -48.93 20.42 19.54
CA THR A 10 -47.98 19.35 19.83
C THR A 10 -46.97 19.33 18.70
N THR A 11 -45.89 20.08 18.90
CA THR A 11 -44.71 20.06 18.03
C THR A 11 -44.10 18.67 18.09
N THR A 12 -44.27 17.91 17.01
CA THR A 12 -43.50 16.70 16.73
C THR A 12 -42.02 17.06 16.81
N LYS A 13 -41.34 16.61 17.87
CA LYS A 13 -39.90 16.78 18.03
C LYS A 13 -39.23 15.80 17.05
N GLY A 14 -39.18 16.18 15.78
CA GLY A 14 -38.39 15.49 14.76
C GLY A 14 -36.94 15.54 15.20
N GLY A 15 -36.43 14.40 15.68
CA GLY A 15 -35.00 14.20 15.80
C GLY A 15 -34.44 14.38 14.41
N THR A 16 -33.66 15.44 14.20
CA THR A 16 -32.92 15.65 12.97
C THR A 16 -32.13 14.36 12.72
N PRO A 17 -32.40 13.61 11.64
CA PRO A 17 -31.54 12.49 11.33
C PRO A 17 -30.15 13.08 11.16
N THR A 18 -29.21 12.66 12.00
CA THR A 18 -27.79 12.97 11.87
C THR A 18 -27.44 12.65 10.43
N LYS A 19 -27.34 13.71 9.61
CA LYS A 19 -27.09 13.61 8.18
C LYS A 19 -25.81 12.78 8.10
N GLU A 20 -25.91 11.58 7.55
CA GLU A 20 -24.73 10.75 7.33
C GLU A 20 -23.74 11.67 6.61
N ARG A 21 -22.58 11.91 7.24
CA ARG A 21 -21.63 12.91 6.78
C ARG A 21 -21.11 12.61 5.37
N PHE A 22 -21.44 11.42 4.85
CA PHE A 22 -21.06 10.90 3.55
C PHE A 22 -22.20 10.05 2.98
N ALA A 23 -23.16 10.68 2.30
CA ALA A 23 -24.08 9.96 1.42
C ALA A 23 -23.33 9.60 0.13
N PRO A 24 -23.12 8.31 -0.20
CA PRO A 24 -22.37 7.90 -1.40
C PRO A 24 -22.97 8.46 -2.71
N ALA A 25 -24.24 8.86 -2.67
CA ALA A 25 -24.98 9.40 -3.81
C ALA A 25 -24.49 10.77 -4.30
N ASP A 26 -23.72 11.52 -3.50
CA ASP A 26 -23.43 12.93 -3.80
C ASP A 26 -22.26 13.11 -4.80
N TRP A 27 -21.39 12.11 -5.01
CA TRP A 27 -20.14 12.25 -5.80
C TRP A 27 -20.10 11.40 -7.09
N GLY A 28 -21.12 10.58 -7.36
CA GLY A 28 -21.05 9.56 -8.41
C GLY A 28 -20.21 8.35 -7.98
N CYS A 29 -19.78 7.54 -8.95
CA CYS A 29 -18.96 6.36 -8.71
C CYS A 29 -17.62 6.77 -8.06
N PRO A 30 -17.27 6.24 -6.87
CA PRO A 30 -15.99 6.55 -6.22
C PRO A 30 -14.79 6.19 -7.12
N PRO A 31 -13.72 7.00 -7.13
CA PRO A 31 -12.51 6.76 -7.93
C PRO A 31 -11.64 5.61 -7.39
N CYS A 32 -12.10 4.89 -6.37
CA CYS A 32 -11.42 3.77 -5.76
C CYS A 32 -12.45 2.73 -5.31
N ALA A 33 -12.03 1.48 -5.22
CA ALA A 33 -12.90 0.42 -4.71
C ALA A 33 -13.37 0.74 -3.28
N MET A 34 -14.68 0.65 -3.06
CA MET A 34 -15.29 0.84 -1.75
C MET A 34 -16.00 -0.46 -1.34
N VAL A 35 -15.79 -0.88 -0.10
CA VAL A 35 -16.58 -1.95 0.51
C VAL A 35 -17.08 -1.52 1.89
N THR A 36 -18.39 -1.61 2.09
CA THR A 36 -19.00 -1.47 3.41
C THR A 36 -19.07 -2.85 4.05
N VAL A 37 -18.50 -2.98 5.25
CA VAL A 37 -18.45 -4.24 5.99
C VAL A 37 -19.25 -4.07 7.28
N GLY A 38 -20.17 -4.99 7.51
CA GLY A 38 -20.98 -5.05 8.73
C GLY A 38 -20.16 -5.49 9.94
N PRO A 39 -20.69 -5.32 11.16
CA PRO A 39 -20.00 -5.69 12.40
C PRO A 39 -19.68 -7.19 12.51
N THR A 40 -20.41 -8.03 11.76
CA THR A 40 -20.18 -9.48 11.65
C THR A 40 -19.12 -9.87 10.63
N GLY A 41 -18.50 -8.90 9.94
CA GLY A 41 -17.50 -9.16 8.90
C GLY A 41 -18.08 -9.51 7.52
N THR A 42 -19.38 -9.27 7.31
CA THR A 42 -20.04 -9.49 6.02
C THR A 42 -19.97 -8.24 5.14
N ALA A 43 -19.82 -8.42 3.82
CA ALA A 43 -19.92 -7.31 2.89
C ALA A 43 -21.38 -6.86 2.81
N VAL A 44 -21.66 -5.62 3.18
CA VAL A 44 -23.00 -5.03 3.10
C VAL A 44 -23.22 -4.40 1.73
N ARG A 45 -22.19 -3.71 1.21
CA ARG A 45 -22.25 -3.00 -0.06
C ARG A 45 -20.89 -2.88 -0.71
N THR A 46 -20.82 -2.94 -2.03
CA THR A 46 -19.63 -2.54 -2.80
C THR A 46 -19.96 -1.38 -3.74
N ASP A 47 -18.95 -0.56 -4.05
CA ASP A 47 -19.07 0.59 -4.97
C ASP A 47 -17.70 0.92 -5.57
N GLY A 48 -17.65 1.78 -6.58
CA GLY A 48 -16.41 2.17 -7.23
C GLY A 48 -15.86 1.09 -8.18
N GLU A 49 -14.55 0.85 -8.11
CA GLU A 49 -13.80 -0.13 -8.90
C GLU A 49 -14.02 -1.57 -8.39
N THR A 50 -15.28 -2.04 -8.41
CA THR A 50 -15.66 -3.35 -7.87
C THR A 50 -14.99 -4.54 -8.57
N GLU A 51 -14.48 -4.37 -9.79
CA GLU A 51 -13.68 -5.36 -10.50
C GLU A 51 -12.36 -5.71 -9.78
N LEU A 52 -11.90 -4.85 -8.88
CA LEU A 52 -10.74 -5.11 -8.01
C LEU A 52 -11.05 -6.04 -6.84
N LEU A 53 -12.34 -6.35 -6.62
CA LEU A 53 -12.84 -7.15 -5.50
C LEU A 53 -13.59 -8.41 -5.98
N PRO A 54 -13.00 -9.24 -6.87
CA PRO A 54 -13.70 -10.41 -7.41
C PRO A 54 -14.10 -11.39 -6.31
N GLY A 55 -15.38 -11.76 -6.25
CA GLY A 55 -15.88 -12.71 -5.25
C GLY A 55 -16.33 -12.08 -3.93
N VAL A 56 -16.23 -10.76 -3.77
CA VAL A 56 -17.00 -10.05 -2.74
C VAL A 56 -18.45 -10.02 -3.17
N THR A 57 -19.33 -10.62 -2.37
CA THR A 57 -20.78 -10.68 -2.61
C THR A 57 -21.50 -9.99 -1.48
N GLU A 58 -22.40 -9.05 -1.81
CA GLU A 58 -23.23 -8.39 -0.80
C GLU A 58 -24.09 -9.40 -0.03
N GLY A 59 -24.16 -9.24 1.29
CA GLY A 59 -24.80 -10.16 2.23
C GLY A 59 -23.96 -11.38 2.63
N ALA A 60 -22.80 -11.62 2.00
CA ALA A 60 -21.94 -12.76 2.29
C ALA A 60 -20.71 -12.37 3.14
N PRO A 61 -20.08 -13.34 3.83
CA PRO A 61 -18.76 -13.14 4.42
C PRO A 61 -17.73 -12.72 3.37
N LEU A 62 -16.77 -11.89 3.77
CA LEU A 62 -15.63 -11.58 2.90
C LEU A 62 -14.86 -12.86 2.54
N PRO A 63 -14.35 -12.99 1.29
CA PRO A 63 -13.53 -14.12 0.90
C PRO A 63 -12.27 -14.21 1.77
N ASP A 64 -11.68 -15.41 1.91
CA ASP A 64 -10.53 -15.65 2.80
C ASP A 64 -9.36 -14.69 2.56
N GLY A 65 -9.12 -14.29 1.31
CA GLY A 65 -8.09 -13.32 0.93
C GLY A 65 -8.33 -11.90 1.47
N LEU A 66 -9.54 -11.58 1.93
CA LEU A 66 -9.91 -10.33 2.59
C LEU A 66 -10.17 -10.51 4.10
N SER A 67 -9.73 -11.63 4.68
CA SER A 67 -9.80 -11.87 6.14
C SER A 67 -9.07 -10.80 6.97
N TRP A 68 -8.02 -10.18 6.41
CA TRP A 68 -7.34 -9.05 7.02
C TRP A 68 -8.25 -7.83 7.17
N LEU A 69 -9.15 -7.60 6.21
CA LEU A 69 -10.12 -6.51 6.23
C LEU A 69 -11.28 -6.83 7.20
N ALA A 70 -11.71 -8.09 7.27
CA ALA A 70 -12.69 -8.54 8.27
C ALA A 70 -12.16 -8.35 9.70
N ARG A 71 -10.92 -8.76 9.97
CA ARG A 71 -10.25 -8.53 11.26
C ARG A 71 -10.12 -7.04 11.57
N ALA A 72 -9.64 -6.25 10.60
CA ALA A 72 -9.55 -4.80 10.76
C ALA A 72 -10.92 -4.18 11.04
N THR A 73 -12.00 -4.71 10.46
CA THR A 73 -13.38 -4.26 10.73
C THR A 73 -13.76 -4.53 12.18
N ALA A 74 -13.46 -5.71 12.72
CA ALA A 74 -13.72 -6.02 14.13
C ALA A 74 -12.93 -5.09 15.08
N GLU A 75 -11.66 -4.84 14.78
CA GLU A 75 -10.83 -3.90 15.55
C GLU A 75 -11.32 -2.45 15.43
N VAL A 76 -11.90 -2.09 14.28
CA VAL A 76 -12.54 -0.80 14.06
C VAL A 76 -13.86 -0.76 14.85
N ALA A 77 -14.73 -1.74 14.78
CA ALA A 77 -15.99 -1.74 15.52
C ALA A 77 -15.81 -1.74 17.05
N ALA A 78 -14.80 -2.45 17.57
CA ALA A 78 -14.56 -2.58 19.01
C ALA A 78 -13.97 -1.34 19.69
N ASP A 79 -13.35 -0.46 18.91
CA ASP A 79 -12.58 0.67 19.43
C ASP A 79 -13.52 1.85 19.77
N THR A 80 -13.63 2.18 21.05
CA THR A 80 -14.49 3.24 21.59
C THR A 80 -13.90 4.64 21.33
N VAL A 81 -13.79 5.03 20.07
CA VAL A 81 -13.29 6.37 19.71
C VAL A 81 -14.33 7.41 20.09
N HIS A 82 -13.93 8.35 20.96
CA HIS A 82 -14.68 9.57 21.21
C HIS A 82 -14.90 10.32 19.89
N GLN A 83 -16.12 10.77 19.62
CA GLN A 83 -16.39 11.62 18.45
C GLN A 83 -15.44 12.83 18.48
N GLY A 84 -14.47 12.86 17.56
CA GLY A 84 -13.39 13.87 17.52
C GLY A 84 -11.95 13.33 17.62
N GLY A 85 -11.75 12.02 17.77
CA GLY A 85 -10.41 11.40 17.78
C GLY A 85 -9.67 11.49 16.43
N ALA A 86 -8.34 11.32 16.49
CA ALA A 86 -7.46 11.34 15.32
C ALA A 86 -7.90 10.32 14.26
N ARG A 87 -7.74 10.68 12.97
CA ARG A 87 -8.03 9.79 11.83
C ARG A 87 -7.25 8.48 12.02
N ARG A 88 -7.96 7.35 12.02
CA ARG A 88 -7.34 6.02 12.15
C ARG A 88 -6.43 5.77 10.92
N PRO A 89 -5.24 5.17 11.11
CA PRO A 89 -4.33 4.88 10.01
C PRO A 89 -4.94 3.92 8.99
N ALA A 90 -4.41 3.97 7.77
CA ALA A 90 -4.69 2.99 6.74
C ALA A 90 -4.21 1.60 7.18
N VAL A 91 -4.93 0.57 6.77
CA VAL A 91 -4.55 -0.82 7.00
C VAL A 91 -4.05 -1.39 5.67
N PRO A 92 -2.78 -1.78 5.56
CA PRO A 92 -2.29 -2.44 4.36
C PRO A 92 -2.81 -3.87 4.29
N GLY A 93 -3.05 -4.36 3.08
CA GLY A 93 -3.44 -5.74 2.84
C GLY A 93 -3.25 -6.15 1.39
N GLU A 94 -3.17 -7.44 1.15
CA GLU A 94 -3.04 -7.99 -0.19
C GLU A 94 -4.31 -8.74 -0.58
N TYR A 95 -4.67 -8.67 -1.86
CA TYR A 95 -5.76 -9.45 -2.42
C TYR A 95 -5.54 -9.68 -3.91
N ARG A 96 -5.52 -10.94 -4.35
CA ARG A 96 -5.39 -11.34 -5.77
C ARG A 96 -4.22 -10.62 -6.48
N ASP A 97 -3.03 -10.74 -5.91
CA ASP A 97 -1.77 -10.16 -6.39
C ASP A 97 -1.73 -8.63 -6.41
N ARG A 98 -2.71 -7.97 -5.78
CA ARG A 98 -2.74 -6.52 -5.60
C ARG A 98 -2.46 -6.16 -4.16
N ARG A 99 -1.80 -5.01 -3.99
CA ARG A 99 -1.57 -4.40 -2.67
C ARG A 99 -2.53 -3.24 -2.48
N PHE A 100 -3.25 -3.25 -1.38
CA PHE A 100 -4.22 -2.22 -1.03
C PHE A 100 -3.81 -1.49 0.25
N GLU A 101 -4.08 -0.18 0.27
CA GLU A 101 -4.22 0.58 1.50
C GLU A 101 -5.71 0.81 1.77
N ALA A 102 -6.21 0.24 2.87
CA ALA A 102 -7.61 0.35 3.26
C ALA A 102 -7.79 1.46 4.31
N HIS A 103 -8.57 2.48 3.98
CA HIS A 103 -8.89 3.56 4.90
C HIS A 103 -10.29 3.34 5.51
N PRO A 104 -10.40 3.27 6.85
CA PRO A 104 -11.70 3.07 7.50
C PRO A 104 -12.47 4.38 7.66
N THR A 105 -13.78 4.32 7.45
CA THR A 105 -14.76 5.34 7.86
C THR A 105 -15.90 4.64 8.57
N ARG A 106 -16.06 4.88 9.88
CA ARG A 106 -17.14 4.29 10.66
C ARG A 106 -18.47 4.98 10.40
N ARG A 107 -19.53 4.18 10.40
CA ARG A 107 -20.92 4.66 10.41
C ARG A 107 -21.52 4.49 11.81
N ALA A 108 -22.57 5.27 12.07
CA ALA A 108 -23.25 5.27 13.36
C ALA A 108 -23.94 3.94 13.69
N ASN A 109 -24.26 3.13 12.67
CA ASN A 109 -24.85 1.80 12.78
C ASN A 109 -23.84 0.68 13.09
N GLY A 110 -22.55 1.01 13.26
CA GLY A 110 -21.49 0.03 13.51
C GLY A 110 -20.88 -0.59 12.25
N GLU A 111 -21.36 -0.22 11.06
CA GLU A 111 -20.70 -0.57 9.79
C GLU A 111 -19.42 0.22 9.60
N VAL A 112 -18.48 -0.36 8.87
CA VAL A 112 -17.25 0.29 8.47
C VAL A 112 -17.20 0.35 6.95
N VAL A 113 -17.12 1.57 6.42
CA VAL A 113 -16.82 1.80 5.01
C VAL A 113 -15.31 1.79 4.84
N TRP A 114 -14.81 0.90 3.99
CA TRP A 114 -13.41 0.80 3.63
C TRP A 114 -13.20 1.38 2.23
N TRP A 115 -12.32 2.36 2.14
CA TRP A 115 -11.82 2.89 0.88
C TRP A 115 -10.51 2.19 0.56
N LEU A 116 -10.47 1.43 -0.53
CA LEU A 116 -9.34 0.59 -0.90
C LEU A 116 -8.59 1.27 -2.05
N VAL A 117 -7.37 1.72 -1.77
CA VAL A 117 -6.50 2.33 -2.77
C VAL A 117 -5.51 1.29 -3.25
N ASP A 118 -5.52 0.97 -4.55
CA ASP A 118 -4.54 0.08 -5.16
C ASP A 118 -3.16 0.75 -5.20
N GLN A 119 -2.18 0.13 -4.53
CA GLN A 119 -0.81 0.58 -4.43
C GLN A 119 0.14 -0.22 -5.34
N THR A 120 -0.36 -1.20 -6.08
CA THR A 120 0.45 -2.15 -6.87
C THR A 120 1.37 -1.42 -7.85
N ALA A 121 0.83 -0.45 -8.60
CA ALA A 121 1.61 0.33 -9.55
C ALA A 121 2.67 1.20 -8.85
N ARG A 122 2.36 1.76 -7.67
CA ARG A 122 3.32 2.53 -6.87
C ARG A 122 4.48 1.64 -6.41
N TYR A 123 4.18 0.48 -5.83
CA TYR A 123 5.19 -0.46 -5.38
C TYR A 123 6.06 -0.97 -6.53
N ALA A 124 5.48 -1.30 -7.69
CA ALA A 124 6.24 -1.72 -8.86
C ALA A 124 7.18 -0.61 -9.38
N ALA A 125 6.73 0.65 -9.37
CA ALA A 125 7.56 1.78 -9.76
C ALA A 125 8.70 2.04 -8.75
N GLU A 126 8.44 1.91 -7.45
CA GLU A 126 9.45 2.04 -6.40
C GLU A 126 10.50 0.94 -6.49
N GLU A 127 10.09 -0.30 -6.78
CA GLU A 127 11.00 -1.43 -6.98
C GLU A 127 11.87 -1.21 -8.22
N ALA A 128 11.27 -0.84 -9.35
CA ALA A 128 12.02 -0.51 -10.58
C ALA A 128 13.02 0.64 -10.35
N LEU A 129 12.59 1.69 -9.63
CA LEU A 129 13.47 2.80 -9.27
C LEU A 129 14.63 2.35 -8.38
N THR A 130 14.37 1.45 -7.43
CA THR A 130 15.39 0.89 -6.55
C THR A 130 16.41 0.08 -7.34
N THR A 131 15.95 -0.81 -8.23
CA THR A 131 16.83 -1.58 -9.12
C THR A 131 17.69 -0.68 -10.01
N GLU A 132 17.14 0.38 -10.59
CA GLU A 132 17.92 1.30 -11.42
C GLU A 132 18.95 2.12 -10.61
N ARG A 133 18.60 2.49 -9.37
CA ARG A 133 19.54 3.15 -8.45
C ARG A 133 20.67 2.25 -8.02
N GLU A 134 20.39 0.97 -7.76
CA GLU A 134 21.42 -0.04 -7.45
C GLU A 134 22.38 -0.20 -8.63
N ARG A 135 21.85 -0.32 -9.86
CA ARG A 135 22.67 -0.39 -11.08
C ARG A 135 23.55 0.85 -11.28
N THR A 136 22.98 2.04 -11.08
CA THR A 136 23.72 3.30 -11.25
C THR A 136 24.80 3.45 -10.19
N THR A 137 24.49 3.10 -8.93
CA THR A 137 25.46 3.13 -7.82
C THR A 137 26.62 2.18 -8.09
N PHE A 138 26.32 0.97 -8.54
CA PHE A 138 27.34 0.00 -8.96
C PHE A 138 28.23 0.55 -10.08
N LEU A 139 27.65 1.10 -11.16
CA LEU A 139 28.41 1.65 -12.27
C LEU A 139 29.30 2.83 -11.84
N ALA A 140 28.81 3.68 -10.95
CA ALA A 140 29.57 4.79 -10.39
C ALA A 140 30.73 4.31 -9.52
N GLU A 141 30.51 3.30 -8.67
CA GLU A 141 31.55 2.69 -7.85
C GLU A 141 32.61 2.01 -8.71
N ALA A 142 32.20 1.18 -9.67
CA ALA A 142 33.11 0.55 -10.62
C ALA A 142 33.93 1.59 -11.40
N SER A 143 33.28 2.64 -11.91
CA SER A 143 33.96 3.72 -12.63
C SER A 143 34.97 4.45 -11.75
N ASN A 144 34.62 4.76 -10.50
CA ASN A 144 35.55 5.41 -9.56
C ASN A 144 36.76 4.52 -9.26
N VAL A 145 36.55 3.22 -9.04
CA VAL A 145 37.66 2.31 -8.76
C VAL A 145 38.55 2.12 -9.99
N LEU A 146 37.97 2.04 -11.19
CA LEU A 146 38.73 1.89 -12.44
C LEU A 146 39.46 3.19 -12.83
N LEU A 147 38.83 4.36 -12.68
CA LEU A 147 39.41 5.67 -13.04
C LEU A 147 40.40 6.21 -12.01
N SER A 148 40.28 5.84 -10.73
CA SER A 148 41.26 6.20 -9.70
C SER A 148 42.59 5.44 -9.85
N SER A 149 42.66 4.51 -10.80
CA SER A 149 43.85 3.70 -11.04
C SER A 149 44.49 4.00 -12.38
N LEU A 150 45.49 4.89 -12.38
CA LEU A 150 46.49 4.96 -13.48
C LEU A 150 47.43 3.73 -13.51
N ASN A 151 47.19 2.75 -12.65
CA ASN A 151 48.01 1.56 -12.47
C ASN A 151 47.25 0.31 -12.96
N ALA A 152 47.74 -0.31 -14.03
CA ALA A 152 47.10 -1.46 -14.65
C ALA A 152 46.87 -2.63 -13.66
N GLU A 153 47.78 -2.87 -12.71
CA GLU A 153 47.60 -3.94 -11.70
C GLU A 153 46.43 -3.65 -10.76
N ARG A 154 46.30 -2.41 -10.29
CA ARG A 154 45.22 -2.04 -9.38
C ARG A 154 43.86 -2.02 -10.07
N CYS A 155 43.83 -1.68 -11.36
CA CYS A 155 42.65 -1.77 -12.22
C CYS A 155 42.21 -3.22 -12.45
N MET A 156 43.14 -4.14 -12.71
CA MET A 156 42.84 -5.58 -12.79
C MET A 156 42.30 -6.15 -11.47
N ALA A 157 42.90 -5.77 -10.33
CA ALA A 157 42.44 -6.21 -9.02
C ALA A 157 41.05 -5.69 -8.66
N ALA A 158 40.76 -4.43 -8.97
CA ALA A 158 39.43 -3.85 -8.86
C ALA A 158 38.40 -4.59 -9.71
N THR A 159 38.73 -4.85 -10.98
CA THR A 159 37.85 -5.56 -11.92
C THR A 159 37.52 -6.97 -11.43
N ALA A 160 38.54 -7.71 -10.96
CA ALA A 160 38.33 -9.05 -10.42
C ALA A 160 37.40 -9.04 -9.19
N ARG A 161 37.60 -8.09 -8.26
CA ARG A 161 36.77 -7.97 -7.05
C ARG A 161 35.33 -7.57 -7.35
N LEU A 162 35.12 -6.64 -8.27
CA LEU A 162 33.77 -6.27 -8.72
C LEU A 162 33.06 -7.47 -9.35
N ALA A 163 33.76 -8.26 -10.16
CA ALA A 163 33.17 -9.45 -10.77
C ALA A 163 32.82 -10.54 -9.76
N ALA A 164 33.69 -10.82 -8.78
CA ALA A 164 33.41 -11.78 -7.72
C ALA A 164 32.32 -11.29 -6.73
N GLY A 165 32.28 -9.98 -6.44
CA GLY A 165 31.28 -9.44 -5.51
C GLY A 165 29.86 -9.41 -6.06
N PHE A 166 29.69 -9.33 -7.38
CA PHE A 166 28.39 -9.00 -7.98
C PHE A 166 27.94 -9.93 -9.11
N PHE A 167 28.82 -10.70 -9.76
CA PHE A 167 28.46 -11.51 -10.93
C PHE A 167 28.72 -13.01 -10.80
N ALA A 168 29.64 -13.45 -9.94
CA ALA A 168 30.01 -14.85 -9.82
C ALA A 168 30.68 -15.13 -8.47
N ASP A 169 30.69 -16.39 -8.03
CA ASP A 169 31.40 -16.80 -6.81
C ASP A 169 32.94 -16.66 -6.90
N ALA A 170 33.49 -16.47 -8.10
CA ALA A 170 34.91 -16.22 -8.33
C ALA A 170 35.13 -15.55 -9.70
N ALA A 171 36.19 -14.74 -9.82
CA ALA A 171 36.56 -14.09 -11.07
C ALA A 171 38.09 -14.08 -11.31
N VAL A 172 38.48 -14.18 -12.59
CA VAL A 172 39.88 -14.10 -13.05
C VAL A 172 39.99 -13.08 -14.18
N VAL A 173 40.92 -12.13 -14.05
CA VAL A 173 41.23 -11.10 -15.04
C VAL A 173 42.62 -11.36 -15.62
N VAL A 174 42.73 -11.41 -16.95
CA VAL A 174 43.97 -11.64 -17.68
C VAL A 174 44.28 -10.40 -18.52
N ALA A 175 45.44 -9.79 -18.31
CA ALA A 175 45.89 -8.66 -19.14
C ALA A 175 46.59 -9.11 -20.42
N PRO A 176 46.68 -8.23 -21.43
CA PRO A 176 47.53 -8.44 -22.60
C PRO A 176 48.96 -8.82 -22.21
N ALA A 177 49.61 -9.62 -23.06
CA ALA A 177 50.96 -10.12 -22.79
C ALA A 177 51.97 -8.98 -22.64
N SER A 178 52.78 -9.04 -21.58
CA SER A 178 53.98 -8.22 -21.41
C SER A 178 55.20 -9.12 -21.60
N GLY A 179 55.74 -9.12 -22.83
CA GLY A 179 56.77 -10.07 -23.24
C GLY A 179 56.25 -11.51 -23.31
N ARG A 180 56.85 -12.42 -22.54
CA ARG A 180 56.47 -13.85 -22.49
C ARG A 180 55.52 -14.21 -21.34
N ARG A 181 55.00 -13.22 -20.61
CA ARG A 181 54.14 -13.43 -19.44
C ARG A 181 52.76 -12.81 -19.65
N LEU A 182 51.74 -13.53 -19.20
CA LEU A 182 50.37 -13.04 -19.08
C LEU A 182 50.10 -12.72 -17.60
N PRO A 183 49.91 -11.44 -17.24
CA PRO A 183 49.53 -11.07 -15.89
C PRO A 183 48.11 -11.58 -15.59
N VAL A 184 47.92 -12.17 -14.41
CA VAL A 184 46.64 -12.75 -13.98
C VAL A 184 46.30 -12.25 -12.58
N THR A 185 45.08 -11.77 -12.40
CA THR A 185 44.53 -11.40 -11.09
C THR A 185 43.25 -12.19 -10.83
N ARG A 186 43.03 -12.62 -9.59
CA ARG A 186 41.85 -13.38 -9.18
C ARG A 186 41.19 -12.78 -7.95
N ALA A 187 39.89 -12.96 -7.83
CA ALA A 187 39.11 -12.67 -6.63
C ALA A 187 38.05 -13.76 -6.43
N VAL A 188 37.63 -13.90 -5.18
CA VAL A 188 36.61 -14.81 -4.67
C VAL A 188 35.80 -14.01 -3.66
#